data_AF-A0AAN7SVH3-F1
#
_entry.id   AF-A0AAN7SVH3-F1
#
_cell.length_a   1.000
_cell.length_b   1.000
_cell.length_c   1.000
_cell.angle_alpha   90.00
_cell.angle_beta   90.00
_cell.angle_gamma   90.00
#
_symmetry.space_group_name_H-M   'P 1'
#
loop_
_entity.id
_entity.type
_entity.pdbx_description
1 polymer ?
#
loop_
_entity_poly.entity_id
_entity_poly.type
_entity_poly.pdbx_seq_one_letter_code
_entity_poly.pdbx_strand_id
1 'polypeptide(L)'
;MAAIVAQSPAGKALPERLLNFFARFPPRLYGSHFTNEKIPTLREKIAKEGNKRTGTPPTASKIASRSASKSQTQTSSLQSQQLQVEGSATATAGVDPIESSDALFELPAQVQAETETEARTQPRLLLDPDTNKPIFDPADQPPNPFLPYKNPATGRWRGPTISLRRQAELFKLARVYGVEPLLPASRKSSEFKQTRILERGLAVQGTGEGKHVKGHKWERQMGVTLERRITAMEKMPALIREWRMRGNGRRWKKYPAKTGA
;
A
#
# COMPACT_ATOMS: atom_id res chain seq x y z
N MET A 1 22.38 31.20 21.68
CA MET A 1 21.00 30.94 22.13
C MET A 1 20.03 31.52 21.11
N ALA A 2 19.70 30.77 20.06
CA ALA A 2 18.76 31.21 19.02
C ALA A 2 17.48 30.37 19.14
N ALA A 3 16.35 31.04 19.38
CA ALA A 3 15.05 30.42 19.48
C ALA A 3 14.60 29.92 18.10
N ILE A 4 14.29 28.62 18.00
CA ILE A 4 13.51 28.10 16.89
C ILE A 4 12.08 28.61 17.11
N VAL A 5 11.81 29.81 16.62
CA VAL A 5 10.47 30.35 16.51
C VAL A 5 9.77 29.55 15.42
N ALA A 6 9.08 28.49 15.82
CA ALA A 6 8.12 27.83 14.97
C ALA A 6 7.11 28.91 14.52
N GLN A 7 7.06 29.20 13.23
CA GLN A 7 6.13 30.16 12.64
C GLN A 7 4.70 29.62 12.84
N SER A 8 4.09 30.00 13.96
CA SER A 8 2.65 29.88 14.18
C SER A 8 1.95 30.70 13.09
N PRO A 9 0.97 30.16 12.35
CA PRO A 9 0.26 30.95 11.36
C PRO A 9 -0.49 32.07 12.09
N ALA A 10 0.04 33.28 11.92
CA ALA A 10 -0.53 34.56 12.33
C ALA A 10 -0.91 34.66 13.82
N GLY A 11 0.06 34.97 14.68
CA GLY A 11 -0.16 35.70 15.95
C GLY A 11 -1.07 35.08 17.01
N LYS A 12 -1.53 33.83 16.84
CA LYS A 12 -2.43 33.16 17.78
C LYS A 12 -1.64 32.39 18.82
N ALA A 13 -1.97 32.64 20.09
CA ALA A 13 -1.45 31.89 21.23
C ALA A 13 -1.77 30.39 21.09
N LEU A 14 -0.86 29.54 21.58
CA LEU A 14 -1.03 28.09 21.54
C LEU A 14 -2.27 27.69 22.35
N PRO A 15 -3.15 26.80 21.85
CA PRO A 15 -4.36 26.43 22.56
C PRO A 15 -4.02 25.73 23.88
N GLU A 16 -4.81 26.02 24.92
CA GLU A 16 -4.61 25.49 26.29
C GLU A 16 -4.47 23.97 26.32
N ARG A 17 -5.20 23.25 25.47
CA ARG A 17 -5.09 21.79 25.38
C ARG A 17 -3.70 21.32 24.98
N LEU A 18 -3.04 22.01 24.05
CA LEU A 18 -1.67 21.70 23.67
C LEU A 18 -0.69 22.12 24.77
N LEU A 19 -0.91 23.28 25.40
CA LEU A 19 -0.10 23.73 26.53
C LEU A 19 -0.16 22.75 27.71
N ASN A 20 -1.35 22.35 28.14
CA ASN A 20 -1.56 21.36 29.20
C ASN A 20 -0.97 20.01 28.83
N PHE A 21 -1.04 19.63 27.56
CA PHE A 21 -0.37 18.42 27.08
C PHE A 21 1.15 18.53 27.22
N PHE A 22 1.76 19.63 26.76
CA PHE A 22 3.21 19.83 26.85
C PHE A 22 3.71 20.06 28.27
N ALA A 23 2.89 20.62 29.15
CA ALA A 23 3.19 20.74 30.58
C ALA A 23 3.27 19.35 31.24
N ARG A 24 2.39 18.43 30.86
CA ARG A 24 2.40 17.05 31.37
C ARG A 24 3.42 16.15 30.66
N PHE A 25 3.64 16.39 29.37
CA PHE A 25 4.50 15.60 28.49
C PHE A 25 5.47 16.53 27.77
N PRO A 26 6.63 16.83 28.37
CA PRO A 26 7.60 17.76 27.79
C PRO A 26 8.08 17.29 26.42
N PRO A 27 8.15 18.18 25.41
CA PRO A 27 8.51 17.79 24.05
C PRO A 27 9.95 17.29 23.93
N ARG A 28 10.85 17.70 24.83
CA ARG A 28 12.24 17.20 24.86
C ARG A 28 12.32 15.70 25.13
N LEU A 29 11.38 15.17 25.90
CA LEU A 29 11.30 13.74 26.22
C LEU A 29 10.49 13.01 25.16
N TYR A 30 9.29 13.50 24.84
CA TYR A 30 8.36 12.69 24.06
C TYR A 30 8.31 13.05 22.59
N GLY A 31 8.82 14.21 22.17
CA GLY A 31 8.65 14.71 20.81
C GLY A 31 9.34 13.85 19.78
N SER A 32 8.65 13.53 18.68
CA SER A 32 9.17 12.66 17.62
C SER A 32 10.45 13.19 16.98
N HIS A 33 10.57 14.52 16.88
CA HIS A 33 11.78 15.16 16.36
C HIS A 33 13.01 14.97 17.28
N PHE A 34 12.80 14.88 18.60
CA PHE A 34 13.90 14.74 19.56
C PHE A 34 14.29 13.28 19.78
N THR A 35 13.30 12.38 19.86
CA THR A 35 13.56 10.96 20.12
C THR A 35 13.92 10.17 18.86
N ASN A 36 13.70 10.74 17.67
CA ASN A 36 13.76 10.03 16.38
C ASN A 36 12.87 8.78 16.34
N GLU A 37 11.92 8.63 17.27
CA GLU A 37 11.01 7.51 17.31
C GLU A 37 10.01 7.66 16.17
N LYS A 38 10.15 6.81 15.15
CA LYS A 38 9.14 6.65 14.10
C LYS A 38 8.38 5.36 14.40
N ILE A 39 7.05 5.43 14.37
CA ILE A 39 6.25 4.21 14.43
C ILE A 39 6.52 3.45 13.14
N PRO A 40 7.11 2.23 13.21
CA PRO A 40 7.46 1.52 12.00
C PRO A 40 6.19 1.12 11.26
N THR A 41 6.20 1.35 9.95
CA THR A 41 5.13 0.90 9.06
C THR A 41 5.16 -0.63 8.96
N LEU A 42 4.07 -1.24 8.50
CA LEU A 42 3.95 -2.70 8.43
C LEU A 42 5.04 -3.33 7.53
N ARG A 43 5.51 -2.61 6.49
CA ARG A 43 6.56 -3.07 5.58
C ARG A 43 7.94 -3.03 6.25
N GLU A 44 8.25 -1.95 6.96
CA GLU A 44 9.46 -1.88 7.80
C GLU A 44 9.45 -2.91 8.93
N LYS A 45 8.29 -3.19 9.53
CA LYS A 45 8.16 -4.25 10.53
C LYS A 45 8.48 -5.62 9.95
N ILE A 46 7.93 -5.95 8.77
CA ILE A 46 8.23 -7.22 8.08
C ILE A 46 9.71 -7.30 7.71
N ALA A 47 10.32 -6.22 7.24
CA ALA A 47 11.76 -6.17 6.93
C ALA A 47 12.63 -6.34 8.19
N LYS A 48 12.29 -5.66 9.29
CA LYS A 48 12.99 -5.77 10.58
C LYS A 48 12.81 -7.14 11.23
N GLU A 49 11.63 -7.75 11.13
CA GLU A 49 11.37 -9.11 11.64
C GLU A 49 12.00 -10.19 10.75
N GLY A 50 12.04 -9.99 9.42
CA GLY A 50 12.76 -10.85 8.48
C GLY A 50 14.26 -10.89 8.76
N ASN A 51 14.87 -9.72 8.99
CA ASN A 51 16.30 -9.62 9.31
C ASN A 51 16.67 -10.19 10.69
N LYS A 52 15.74 -10.20 11.65
CA LYS A 52 15.94 -10.86 12.96
C LYS A 52 15.91 -12.40 12.87
N ARG A 53 15.36 -12.97 11.80
CA ARG A 53 15.28 -14.43 11.60
C ARG A 53 16.45 -14.98 10.77
N THR A 54 17.21 -14.13 10.07
CA THR A 54 18.34 -14.54 9.24
C THR A 54 19.67 -14.15 9.89
N GLY A 55 19.94 -14.71 11.06
CA GLY A 55 21.26 -14.70 11.70
C GLY A 55 22.15 -15.86 11.24
N THR A 56 22.05 -16.27 9.97
CA THR A 56 22.93 -17.29 9.38
C THR A 56 23.03 -17.02 7.88
N PRO A 57 24.23 -16.76 7.33
CA PRO A 57 24.39 -16.56 5.90
C PRO A 57 24.11 -17.89 5.18
N PRO A 58 23.21 -17.96 4.18
CA PRO A 58 23.04 -19.19 3.42
C PRO A 58 24.24 -19.38 2.49
N THR A 59 25.09 -20.33 2.86
CA THR A 59 26.10 -20.95 2.00
C THR A 59 25.48 -21.39 0.68
N ALA A 60 26.07 -20.92 -0.41
CA ALA A 60 25.71 -21.30 -1.77
C ALA A 60 25.75 -22.83 -1.95
N SER A 61 24.61 -23.45 -2.26
CA SER A 61 24.58 -24.79 -2.83
C SER A 61 23.29 -25.07 -3.61
N LYS A 62 23.44 -25.02 -4.94
CA LYS A 62 23.15 -26.12 -5.88
C LYS A 62 21.72 -26.72 -5.86
N ILE A 63 20.89 -26.29 -6.82
CA ILE A 63 19.80 -27.09 -7.41
C ILE A 63 19.81 -26.75 -8.91
N ALA A 64 20.61 -27.43 -9.74
CA ALA A 64 20.30 -28.71 -10.38
C ALA A 64 19.01 -28.65 -11.21
N SER A 65 19.23 -28.44 -12.51
CA SER A 65 18.30 -28.53 -13.62
C SER A 65 17.59 -29.88 -13.68
N ARG A 66 16.26 -29.85 -13.81
CA ARG A 66 15.47 -30.97 -14.33
C ARG A 66 14.58 -30.47 -15.45
N SER A 67 15.01 -30.81 -16.65
CA SER A 67 14.30 -30.79 -17.91
C SER A 67 13.07 -31.70 -17.84
N ALA A 68 11.91 -31.15 -18.21
CA ALA A 68 10.74 -31.93 -18.60
C ALA A 68 10.19 -31.34 -19.89
N SER A 69 10.34 -32.15 -20.94
CA SER A 69 9.79 -31.99 -22.27
C SER A 69 8.27 -32.14 -22.26
N LYS A 70 7.54 -31.19 -22.88
CA LYS A 70 6.36 -31.54 -23.67
C LYS A 70 5.95 -30.44 -24.66
N SER A 71 6.09 -30.81 -25.93
CA SER A 71 5.13 -30.62 -27.03
C SER A 71 4.72 -29.20 -27.43
N GLN A 72 5.40 -28.75 -28.49
CA GLN A 72 4.87 -27.85 -29.50
C GLN A 72 3.55 -28.39 -30.08
N THR A 73 2.56 -27.52 -30.20
CA THR A 73 1.52 -27.66 -31.24
C THR A 73 1.31 -26.27 -31.81
N GLN A 74 1.82 -26.09 -33.02
CA GLN A 74 1.54 -24.96 -33.88
C GLN A 74 0.11 -25.14 -34.41
N THR A 75 -0.74 -24.13 -34.25
CA THR A 75 -1.89 -23.95 -35.16
C THR A 75 -1.93 -22.48 -35.56
N SER A 76 -1.95 -22.31 -36.87
CA SER A 76 -1.79 -21.07 -37.60
C SER A 76 -3.09 -20.28 -37.71
N SER A 77 -2.89 -18.99 -37.85
CA SER A 77 -3.82 -17.93 -38.22
C SER A 77 -4.48 -18.12 -39.58
N LEU A 78 -5.79 -17.92 -39.66
CA LEU A 78 -6.54 -17.45 -40.84
C LEU A 78 -7.67 -16.54 -40.32
N GLN A 79 -7.51 -15.22 -40.35
CA GLN A 79 -7.84 -14.31 -41.47
C GLN A 79 -9.32 -13.87 -41.42
N SER A 80 -9.58 -12.79 -40.68
CA SER A 80 -10.82 -12.04 -40.70
C SER A 80 -10.85 -11.13 -41.92
N GLN A 81 -11.86 -11.26 -42.77
CA GLN A 81 -12.21 -10.25 -43.78
C GLN A 81 -13.26 -9.31 -43.19
N GLN A 82 -12.99 -8.01 -43.33
CA GLN A 82 -13.83 -6.92 -42.87
C GLN A 82 -14.29 -6.16 -44.11
N LEU A 83 -15.62 -6.05 -44.29
CA LEU A 83 -16.26 -5.25 -45.33
C LEU A 83 -16.50 -3.82 -44.80
N GLN A 84 -16.12 -2.85 -45.62
CA GLN A 84 -16.28 -1.42 -45.44
C GLN A 84 -17.69 -0.97 -45.89
N VAL A 85 -18.29 -0.02 -45.16
CA VAL A 85 -19.25 0.94 -45.71
C VAL A 85 -18.96 2.31 -45.09
N GLU A 86 -18.94 3.30 -45.97
CA GLU A 86 -18.48 4.68 -45.82
C GLU A 86 -19.48 5.58 -45.06
N GLY A 87 -18.98 6.70 -44.52
CA GLY A 87 -19.82 7.73 -43.90
C GLY A 87 -19.02 8.87 -43.26
N SER A 88 -18.81 9.92 -44.05
CA SER A 88 -18.19 11.24 -43.81
C SER A 88 -18.53 11.99 -42.51
N ALA A 89 -17.54 12.70 -41.92
CA ALA A 89 -17.63 14.14 -41.59
C ALA A 89 -16.31 14.71 -40.96
N THR A 90 -15.67 15.60 -41.72
CA THR A 90 -14.95 16.86 -41.39
C THR A 90 -14.56 17.23 -39.94
N ALA A 91 -13.27 17.55 -39.72
CA ALA A 91 -12.70 18.83 -39.18
C ALA A 91 -11.28 18.57 -38.60
N THR A 92 -10.18 18.94 -39.29
CA THR A 92 -9.41 20.21 -39.26
C THR A 92 -8.37 20.33 -38.13
N ALA A 93 -7.15 20.73 -38.55
CA ALA A 93 -5.94 21.12 -37.80
C ALA A 93 -5.08 19.93 -37.29
N GLY A 94 -3.91 19.59 -37.82
CA GLY A 94 -2.93 20.34 -38.62
C GLY A 94 -1.63 20.43 -37.81
N VAL A 95 -0.63 19.61 -38.13
CA VAL A 95 0.82 19.87 -38.05
C VAL A 95 1.51 18.73 -38.84
N ASP A 96 2.14 19.09 -39.96
CA ASP A 96 3.06 18.21 -40.70
C ASP A 96 4.51 18.38 -40.22
N PRO A 97 5.38 17.37 -40.50
CA PRO A 97 6.69 17.16 -39.87
C PRO A 97 7.87 17.46 -40.82
N ILE A 98 9.02 17.91 -40.30
CA ILE A 98 10.29 17.92 -41.05
C ILE A 98 11.49 17.57 -40.14
N GLU A 99 12.10 16.44 -40.49
CA GLU A 99 13.52 16.10 -40.66
C GLU A 99 14.62 16.66 -39.72
N SER A 100 15.31 15.68 -39.10
CA SER A 100 16.75 15.42 -39.14
C SER A 100 17.70 16.51 -39.68
N SER A 101 18.64 16.96 -38.85
CA SER A 101 20.06 17.05 -39.23
C SER A 101 20.96 17.35 -38.03
N ASP A 102 22.07 16.63 -38.00
CA ASP A 102 23.25 16.81 -37.17
C ASP A 102 23.69 18.27 -36.97
N ALA A 103 24.02 18.62 -35.72
CA ALA A 103 25.03 19.63 -35.46
C ALA A 103 25.73 19.34 -34.13
N LEU A 104 27.01 18.98 -34.28
CA LEU A 104 28.07 18.92 -33.29
C LEU A 104 27.96 20.07 -32.27
N PHE A 105 27.81 19.74 -30.98
CA PHE A 105 28.16 20.66 -29.90
C PHE A 105 29.12 19.99 -28.95
N GLU A 106 30.34 20.48 -29.05
CA GLU A 106 31.56 20.09 -28.36
C GLU A 106 31.47 20.48 -26.87
N LEU A 107 31.64 19.49 -25.99
CA LEU A 107 31.67 19.67 -24.54
C LEU A 107 33.09 20.11 -24.11
N PRO A 108 33.30 21.32 -23.58
CA PRO A 108 34.50 21.60 -22.83
C PRO A 108 34.40 20.96 -21.44
N ALA A 109 35.49 20.31 -21.09
CA ALA A 109 35.72 19.63 -19.85
C ALA A 109 35.78 20.58 -18.64
N GLN A 110 35.39 20.02 -17.49
CA GLN A 110 35.79 20.38 -16.13
C GLN A 110 35.25 21.70 -15.54
N VAL A 111 34.21 21.58 -14.72
CA VAL A 111 34.07 22.37 -13.49
C VAL A 111 33.80 21.40 -12.33
N GLN A 112 34.88 21.16 -11.61
CA GLN A 112 35.05 20.81 -10.21
C GLN A 112 33.80 20.34 -9.44
N ALA A 113 33.89 19.08 -9.02
CA ALA A 113 33.09 18.53 -7.93
C ALA A 113 33.37 19.31 -6.65
N GLU A 114 32.46 20.21 -6.30
CA GLU A 114 32.37 20.75 -4.95
C GLU A 114 31.72 19.68 -4.08
N THR A 115 32.54 19.06 -3.25
CA THR A 115 32.12 18.23 -2.13
C THR A 115 31.37 19.10 -1.14
N GLU A 116 30.09 19.35 -1.39
CA GLU A 116 29.16 19.72 -0.34
C GLU A 116 29.07 18.53 0.60
N THR A 117 29.89 18.61 1.64
CA THR A 117 29.81 17.75 2.81
C THR A 117 28.46 18.08 3.41
N GLU A 118 27.44 17.33 2.98
CA GLU A 118 26.11 17.34 3.55
C GLU A 118 26.31 16.97 5.01
N ALA A 119 26.49 18.01 5.84
CA ALA A 119 26.49 17.94 7.27
C ALA A 119 25.08 17.51 7.62
N ARG A 120 24.87 16.19 7.54
CA ARG A 120 23.82 15.43 8.17
C ARG A 120 23.74 16.01 9.57
N THR A 121 22.78 16.92 9.73
CA THR A 121 22.47 17.54 11.00
C THR A 121 21.86 16.41 11.80
N GLN A 122 22.72 15.52 12.28
CA GLN A 122 22.36 14.61 13.35
C GLN A 122 21.89 15.55 14.45
N PRO A 123 20.66 15.37 14.97
CA PRO A 123 20.25 16.14 16.13
C PRO A 123 21.35 15.89 17.15
N ARG A 124 22.08 16.96 17.49
CA ARG A 124 23.15 16.92 18.46
C ARG A 124 22.51 16.31 19.70
N LEU A 125 22.73 15.01 19.92
CA LEU A 125 22.36 14.36 21.15
C LEU A 125 23.00 15.26 22.19
N LEU A 126 22.18 15.93 22.99
CA LEU A 126 22.70 16.73 24.08
C LEU A 126 23.34 15.69 24.99
N LEU A 127 24.65 15.53 24.80
CA LEU A 127 25.52 14.74 25.64
C LEU A 127 25.83 15.62 26.84
N ASP A 128 25.71 15.06 28.04
CA ASP A 128 26.19 15.75 29.23
C ASP A 128 27.70 16.02 29.05
N PRO A 129 28.16 17.27 29.23
CA PRO A 129 29.54 17.64 28.95
C PRO A 129 30.56 16.87 29.80
N ASP A 130 30.13 16.38 30.97
CA ASP A 130 31.00 15.73 31.94
C ASP A 130 31.07 14.20 31.76
N THR A 131 30.03 13.58 31.20
CA THR A 131 29.91 12.10 31.15
C THR A 131 29.92 11.54 29.73
N ASN A 132 29.81 12.39 28.71
CA ASN A 132 29.71 12.01 27.29
C ASN A 132 28.64 10.91 27.05
N LYS A 133 27.64 10.87 27.94
CA LYS A 133 26.44 10.04 27.85
C LYS A 133 25.30 10.89 27.33
N PRO A 134 24.34 10.31 26.58
CA PRO A 134 23.11 11.03 26.27
C PRO A 134 22.43 11.42 27.59
N ILE A 135 21.92 12.65 27.71
CA ILE A 135 21.21 13.16 28.91
C ILE A 135 20.07 12.21 29.36
N PHE A 136 19.55 11.40 28.44
CA PHE A 136 18.59 10.35 28.74
C PHE A 136 19.09 9.01 28.22
N ASP A 137 19.27 8.06 29.15
CA ASP A 137 19.45 6.65 28.78
C ASP A 137 18.15 6.15 28.13
N PRO A 138 18.19 5.53 26.94
CA PRO A 138 16.99 5.07 26.23
C PRO A 138 16.21 4.01 27.00
N ALA A 139 16.84 3.37 28.00
CA ALA A 139 16.21 2.43 28.92
C ALA A 139 15.33 3.12 29.98
N ASP A 140 15.67 4.35 30.37
CA ASP A 140 14.96 5.14 31.39
C ASP A 140 13.96 6.12 30.78
N GLN A 141 13.83 6.11 29.46
CA GLN A 141 12.86 6.95 28.76
C GLN A 141 11.43 6.56 29.17
N PRO A 142 10.63 7.51 29.67
CA PRO A 142 9.26 7.21 30.05
C PRO A 142 8.44 6.77 28.83
N PRO A 143 7.48 5.85 29.01
CA PRO A 143 6.74 5.27 27.90
C PRO A 143 5.91 6.31 27.17
N ASN A 144 5.89 6.22 25.83
CA ASN A 144 5.13 7.14 24.98
C ASN A 144 3.63 7.15 25.36
N PRO A 145 3.01 8.31 25.65
CA PRO A 145 1.63 8.41 26.11
C PRO A 145 0.58 8.04 25.05
N PHE A 146 0.97 7.94 23.78
CA PHE A 146 0.10 7.62 22.65
C PHE A 146 0.04 6.13 22.30
N LEU A 147 0.98 5.34 22.79
CA LEU A 147 1.07 3.91 22.51
C LEU A 147 0.57 3.08 23.70
N PRO A 148 -0.03 1.90 23.45
CA PRO A 148 -0.29 0.96 24.51
C PRO A 148 1.05 0.45 25.07
N TYR A 149 1.13 0.33 26.39
CA TYR A 149 2.34 -0.09 27.08
C TYR A 149 2.14 -1.48 27.69
N LYS A 150 3.08 -2.40 27.44
CA LYS A 150 3.08 -3.72 28.07
C LYS A 150 3.88 -3.64 29.35
N ASN A 151 3.26 -3.93 30.49
CA ASN A 151 3.96 -3.99 31.76
C ASN A 151 4.95 -5.18 31.74
N PRO A 152 6.26 -4.98 31.92
CA PRO A 152 7.25 -6.06 31.86
C PRO A 152 7.05 -7.09 32.97
N ALA A 153 6.63 -6.68 34.17
CA ALA A 153 6.47 -7.59 35.32
C ALA A 153 5.23 -8.48 35.20
N THR A 154 4.10 -7.93 34.73
CA THR A 154 2.81 -8.66 34.69
C THR A 154 2.45 -9.16 33.28
N GLY A 155 3.16 -8.72 32.25
CA GLY A 155 2.87 -9.04 30.85
C GLY A 155 1.56 -8.46 30.29
N ARG A 156 0.75 -7.77 31.11
CA ARG A 156 -0.53 -7.19 30.71
C ARG A 156 -0.33 -5.89 29.92
N TRP A 157 -1.11 -5.73 28.86
CA TRP A 157 -1.17 -4.48 28.10
C TRP A 157 -2.05 -3.46 28.80
N ARG A 158 -1.50 -2.28 29.04
CA ARG A 158 -2.25 -1.09 29.42
C ARG A 158 -2.62 -0.32 28.17
N GLY A 159 -3.84 0.21 28.14
CA GLY A 159 -4.24 1.14 27.08
C GLY A 159 -3.38 2.41 27.07
N PRO A 160 -3.37 3.18 25.97
CA PRO A 160 -2.61 4.42 25.92
C PRO A 160 -3.20 5.45 26.89
N THR A 161 -2.34 6.22 27.57
CA THR A 161 -2.72 7.29 28.50
C THR A 161 -3.65 8.32 27.82
N ILE A 162 -3.35 8.64 26.56
CA ILE A 162 -4.19 9.47 25.70
C ILE A 162 -4.85 8.60 24.62
N SER A 163 -6.18 8.54 24.64
CA SER A 163 -6.99 7.80 23.66
C SER A 163 -6.81 8.28 22.22
N LEU A 164 -7.03 7.43 21.22
CA LEU A 164 -6.89 7.76 19.78
C LEU A 164 -7.73 8.98 19.33
N ARG A 165 -8.88 9.23 19.95
CA ARG A 165 -9.70 10.43 19.70
C ARG A 165 -8.97 11.70 20.17
N ARG A 166 -8.57 11.74 21.45
CA ARG A 166 -7.79 12.84 22.04
C ARG A 166 -6.46 13.06 21.30
N GLN A 167 -5.79 11.99 20.86
CA GLN A 167 -4.61 12.10 19.99
C GLN A 167 -4.96 12.86 18.70
N ALA A 168 -6.03 12.44 18.00
CA ALA A 168 -6.44 13.11 16.76
C ALA A 168 -6.81 14.59 16.97
N GLU A 169 -7.43 14.93 18.11
CA GLU A 169 -7.70 16.33 18.48
C GLU A 169 -6.41 17.14 18.69
N LEU A 170 -5.41 16.57 19.38
CA LEU A 170 -4.09 17.19 19.54
C LEU A 170 -3.38 17.38 18.20
N PHE A 171 -3.35 16.35 17.34
CA PHE A 171 -2.75 16.44 16.00
C PHE A 171 -3.49 17.40 15.08
N LYS A 172 -4.82 17.52 15.20
CA LYS A 172 -5.61 18.50 14.45
C LYS A 172 -5.23 19.91 14.84
N LEU A 173 -5.12 20.20 16.15
CA LEU A 173 -4.65 21.50 16.63
C LEU A 173 -3.19 21.73 16.23
N ALA A 174 -2.30 20.77 16.48
CA ALA A 174 -0.87 20.92 16.22
C ALA A 174 -0.57 21.16 14.74
N ARG A 175 -1.35 20.58 13.82
CA ARG A 175 -1.25 20.88 12.38
C ARG A 175 -1.61 22.32 12.07
N VAL A 176 -2.67 22.84 12.69
CA VAL A 176 -3.08 24.24 12.51
C VAL A 176 -2.01 25.20 13.04
N TYR A 177 -1.31 24.86 14.12
CA TYR A 177 -0.28 25.71 14.74
C TYR A 177 1.16 25.38 14.32
N GLY A 178 1.38 24.42 13.41
CA GLY A 178 2.71 24.01 12.96
C GLY A 178 3.59 23.29 14.01
N VAL A 179 3.03 22.85 15.14
CA VAL A 179 3.75 22.20 16.24
C VAL A 179 3.64 20.67 16.25
N GLU A 180 3.23 20.07 15.13
CA GLU A 180 3.11 18.63 14.95
C GLU A 180 4.41 17.83 15.27
N PRO A 181 5.62 18.24 14.86
CA PRO A 181 6.85 17.45 15.11
C PRO A 181 7.29 17.44 16.59
N LEU A 182 6.70 18.31 17.42
CA LEU A 182 6.95 18.34 18.88
C LEU A 182 6.10 17.31 19.63
N LEU A 183 5.06 16.76 19.01
CA LEU A 183 4.25 15.70 19.60
C LEU A 183 4.96 14.34 19.53
N PRO A 184 4.61 13.40 20.43
CA PRO A 184 5.10 12.03 20.33
C PRO A 184 4.64 11.33 19.06
N ALA A 185 5.44 10.36 18.63
CA ALA A 185 5.12 9.52 17.48
C ALA A 185 3.74 8.86 17.64
N SER A 186 2.88 9.00 16.63
CA SER A 186 1.51 8.45 16.65
C SER A 186 1.05 7.98 15.28
N ARG A 187 0.14 7.00 15.26
CA ARG A 187 -0.58 6.56 14.04
C ARG A 187 -1.45 7.68 13.44
N LYS A 188 -1.63 8.79 14.16
CA LYS A 188 -2.45 9.93 13.75
C LYS A 188 -1.65 11.06 13.12
N SER A 189 -0.31 11.04 13.18
CA SER A 189 0.52 12.07 12.54
C SER A 189 0.36 12.09 11.02
N SER A 190 0.59 13.26 10.43
CA SER A 190 0.59 13.50 8.98
C SER A 190 1.66 12.66 8.30
N GLU A 191 2.90 12.74 8.78
CA GLU A 191 4.04 12.00 8.26
C GLU A 191 3.75 10.50 8.21
N PHE A 192 3.28 9.92 9.31
CA PHE A 192 2.97 8.49 9.35
C PHE A 192 1.85 8.09 8.38
N LYS A 193 0.86 8.96 8.17
CA LYS A 193 -0.21 8.68 7.19
C LYS A 193 0.31 8.77 5.76
N GLN A 194 1.14 9.76 5.47
CA GLN A 194 1.76 9.95 4.17
C GLN A 194 2.67 8.77 3.83
N THR A 195 3.60 8.41 4.73
CA THR A 195 4.48 7.24 4.52
C THR A 195 3.69 5.96 4.37
N ARG A 196 2.68 5.75 5.22
CA ARG A 196 1.80 4.57 5.12
C ARG A 196 1.08 4.49 3.77
N ILE A 197 0.61 5.61 3.22
CA ILE A 197 -0.08 5.64 1.93
C ILE A 197 0.93 5.38 0.80
N LEU A 198 2.08 6.06 0.82
CA LEU A 198 3.15 5.89 -0.19
C LEU A 198 3.70 4.47 -0.23
N GLU A 199 3.90 3.84 0.92
CA GLU A 199 4.52 2.51 0.98
C GLU A 199 3.57 1.35 0.72
N ARG A 200 2.30 1.48 1.16
CA ARG A 200 1.32 0.37 1.16
C ARG A 200 0.24 0.54 0.11
N GLY A 201 -0.04 1.77 -0.33
CA GLY A 201 -1.15 2.05 -1.24
C GLY A 201 -2.53 1.69 -0.67
N LEU A 202 -3.50 1.53 -1.56
CA LEU A 202 -4.84 1.06 -1.20
C LEU A 202 -4.80 -0.46 -1.03
N ALA A 203 -5.08 -0.96 0.17
CA ALA A 203 -5.01 -2.39 0.49
C ALA A 203 -6.38 -2.99 0.85
N VAL A 204 -7.48 -2.39 0.37
CA VAL A 204 -8.84 -2.88 0.60
C VAL A 204 -9.07 -4.15 -0.23
N GLN A 205 -9.76 -5.16 0.30
CA GLN A 205 -10.07 -6.36 -0.48
C GLN A 205 -10.96 -6.02 -1.67
N GLY A 206 -10.67 -6.60 -2.83
CA GLY A 206 -11.36 -6.30 -4.09
C GLY A 206 -10.74 -5.16 -4.89
N THR A 207 -10.54 -3.99 -4.27
CA THR A 207 -10.09 -2.75 -4.96
C THR A 207 -8.63 -2.39 -4.71
N GLY A 208 -7.99 -3.02 -3.73
CA GLY A 208 -6.60 -2.74 -3.40
C GLY A 208 -5.62 -3.23 -4.46
N GLU A 209 -4.42 -2.66 -4.44
CA GLU A 209 -3.34 -3.04 -5.36
C GLU A 209 -3.07 -4.55 -5.28
N GLY A 210 -3.10 -5.22 -6.44
CA GLY A 210 -2.95 -6.68 -6.54
C GLY A 210 -4.12 -7.50 -5.98
N LYS A 211 -5.27 -6.88 -5.69
CA LYS A 211 -6.53 -7.57 -5.35
C LYS A 211 -7.49 -7.49 -6.53
N HIS A 212 -8.31 -8.53 -6.65
CA HIS A 212 -9.36 -8.61 -7.65
C HIS A 212 -10.74 -8.71 -6.97
N VAL A 213 -11.75 -8.14 -7.61
CA VAL A 213 -13.14 -8.22 -7.16
C VAL A 213 -13.65 -9.65 -7.33
N LYS A 214 -14.38 -10.16 -6.33
CA LYS A 214 -14.88 -11.54 -6.31
C LYS A 214 -15.95 -11.83 -7.39
N GLY A 215 -16.62 -10.79 -7.89
CA GLY A 215 -17.83 -10.87 -8.71
C GLY A 215 -19.07 -11.31 -7.94
N HIS A 216 -20.25 -11.01 -8.48
CA HIS A 216 -21.51 -11.54 -7.94
C HIS A 216 -21.68 -13.04 -8.26
N LYS A 217 -22.61 -13.71 -7.56
CA LYS A 217 -22.85 -15.15 -7.79
C LYS A 217 -23.28 -15.44 -9.23
N TRP A 218 -24.14 -14.58 -9.80
CA TRP A 218 -24.63 -14.75 -11.17
C TRP A 218 -23.48 -14.56 -12.18
N GLU A 219 -22.66 -13.50 -12.08
CA GLU A 219 -21.49 -13.26 -12.95
C GLU A 219 -20.57 -14.49 -13.02
N ARG A 220 -20.27 -15.09 -11.86
CA ARG A 220 -19.44 -16.30 -11.78
C ARG A 220 -20.11 -17.54 -12.38
N GLN A 221 -21.44 -17.62 -12.34
CA GLN A 221 -22.20 -18.78 -12.82
C GLN A 221 -22.72 -18.60 -14.25
N MET A 222 -22.66 -17.40 -14.84
CA MET A 222 -23.21 -17.11 -16.16
C MET A 222 -22.60 -18.00 -17.23
N GLY A 223 -21.27 -18.15 -17.26
CA GLY A 223 -20.58 -19.04 -18.20
C GLY A 223 -21.08 -20.49 -18.09
N VAL A 224 -21.04 -21.05 -16.88
CA VAL A 224 -21.52 -22.42 -16.60
C VAL A 224 -23.01 -22.59 -16.95
N THR A 225 -23.82 -21.58 -16.71
CA THR A 225 -25.26 -21.61 -16.98
C THR A 225 -25.54 -21.57 -18.49
N LEU A 226 -24.79 -20.76 -19.23
CA LEU A 226 -24.89 -20.66 -20.70
C LEU A 226 -24.42 -21.95 -21.38
N GLU A 227 -23.29 -22.53 -20.95
CA GLU A 227 -22.81 -23.82 -21.45
C GLU A 227 -23.84 -24.94 -21.24
N ARG A 228 -24.44 -25.01 -20.05
CA ARG A 228 -25.53 -25.97 -19.76
C ARG A 228 -26.72 -25.78 -20.70
N ARG A 229 -27.07 -24.53 -21.03
CA ARG A 229 -28.15 -24.22 -21.96
C ARG A 229 -27.79 -24.67 -23.39
N ILE A 230 -26.59 -24.36 -23.87
CA ILE A 230 -26.11 -24.76 -25.21
C ILE A 230 -26.14 -26.28 -25.34
N THR A 231 -25.51 -27.00 -24.41
CA THR A 231 -25.48 -28.47 -24.40
C THR A 231 -26.88 -29.08 -24.32
N ALA A 232 -27.82 -28.46 -23.60
CA ALA A 232 -29.21 -28.93 -23.56
C ALA A 232 -29.92 -28.74 -24.91
N MET A 233 -29.70 -27.61 -25.58
CA MET A 233 -30.26 -27.35 -26.92
C MET A 233 -29.68 -28.29 -27.98
N GLU A 234 -28.38 -28.58 -27.94
CA GLU A 234 -27.73 -29.57 -28.81
C GLU A 234 -28.31 -30.98 -28.63
N LYS A 235 -28.59 -31.39 -27.38
CA LYS A 235 -29.18 -32.70 -27.06
C LYS A 235 -30.68 -32.76 -27.27
N MET A 236 -31.36 -31.62 -27.41
CA MET A 236 -32.82 -31.53 -27.52
C MET A 236 -33.39 -32.31 -28.72
N PRO A 237 -32.85 -32.20 -29.96
CA PRO A 237 -33.38 -32.94 -31.11
C PRO A 237 -33.32 -34.45 -30.92
N ALA A 238 -32.21 -34.97 -30.39
CA ALA A 238 -32.05 -36.40 -30.11
C ALA A 238 -33.05 -36.87 -29.04
N LEU A 239 -33.24 -36.08 -27.98
CA LEU A 239 -34.19 -36.37 -26.92
C LEU A 239 -35.64 -36.39 -27.44
N ILE A 240 -36.01 -35.43 -28.30
CA ILE A 240 -37.34 -35.37 -28.93
C ILE A 240 -37.56 -36.61 -29.81
N ARG A 241 -36.56 -37.04 -30.59
CA ARG A 241 -36.65 -38.27 -31.40
C ARG A 241 -36.90 -39.50 -30.52
N GLU A 242 -36.11 -39.68 -29.45
CA GLU A 242 -36.30 -40.79 -28.51
C GLU A 242 -37.69 -40.76 -27.86
N TRP A 243 -38.13 -39.58 -27.42
CA TRP A 243 -39.42 -39.39 -26.76
C TRP A 243 -40.61 -39.72 -27.69
N ARG A 244 -40.55 -39.29 -28.96
CA ARG A 244 -41.56 -39.63 -29.98
C ARG A 244 -41.56 -41.13 -30.28
N MET A 245 -40.39 -41.72 -30.54
CA MET A 245 -40.26 -43.16 -30.83
C MET A 245 -40.79 -44.05 -29.70
N ARG A 246 -40.67 -43.62 -28.44
CA ARG A 246 -41.16 -44.37 -27.26
C ARG A 246 -42.69 -44.28 -27.07
N GLY A 247 -43.39 -43.44 -27.83
CA GLY A 247 -44.84 -43.24 -27.74
C GLY A 247 -45.28 -42.05 -26.90
N ASN A 248 -44.70 -40.87 -27.13
CA ASN A 248 -45.12 -39.57 -26.62
C ASN A 248 -45.40 -39.55 -25.11
N GLY A 249 -44.46 -40.03 -24.31
CA GLY A 249 -44.53 -39.97 -22.84
C GLY A 249 -45.18 -41.17 -22.15
N ARG A 250 -45.92 -42.04 -22.86
CA ARG A 250 -46.62 -43.20 -22.23
C ARG A 250 -45.66 -44.20 -21.57
N ARG A 251 -44.45 -44.37 -22.11
CA ARG A 251 -43.41 -45.26 -21.58
C ARG A 251 -42.12 -44.51 -21.21
N TRP A 252 -42.22 -43.20 -20.99
CA TRP A 252 -41.09 -42.36 -20.61
C TRP A 252 -40.86 -42.44 -19.11
N LYS A 253 -39.63 -42.73 -18.68
CA LYS A 253 -39.25 -42.78 -17.24
C LYS A 253 -38.23 -41.72 -16.85
N LYS A 254 -37.62 -41.02 -17.82
CA LYS A 254 -36.56 -40.01 -17.62
C LYS A 254 -37.17 -38.62 -17.36
N TYR A 255 -38.04 -38.50 -16.37
CA TYR A 255 -38.58 -37.19 -15.98
C TYR A 255 -37.55 -36.41 -15.15
N PRO A 256 -37.49 -35.07 -15.27
CA PRO A 256 -36.67 -34.27 -14.37
C PRO A 256 -37.18 -34.46 -12.94
N ALA A 257 -36.25 -34.54 -11.99
CA ALA A 257 -36.63 -34.55 -10.58
C ALA A 257 -37.31 -33.22 -10.23
N LYS A 258 -38.33 -33.26 -9.35
CA LYS A 258 -38.88 -32.04 -8.75
C LYS A 258 -37.80 -31.42 -7.87
N THR A 259 -37.09 -30.43 -8.40
CA THR A 259 -36.21 -29.59 -7.58
C THR A 259 -37.12 -28.74 -6.70
N GLY A 260 -37.05 -28.95 -5.38
CA GLY A 260 -37.93 -28.31 -4.39
C GLY A 260 -37.91 -26.79 -4.46
N ALA A 261 -39.08 -26.20 -4.15
CA ALA A 261 -39.28 -24.79 -3.89
C ALA A 261 -38.45 -24.30 -2.69
#